data_AF-D4H4A5-F1
#
_entry.id   AF-D4H4A5-F1
#
_cell.length_a   1.000
_cell.length_b   1.000
_cell.length_c   1.000
_cell.angle_alpha   90.00
_cell.angle_beta   90.00
_cell.angle_gamma   90.00
#
_symmetry.space_group_name_H-M   'P 1'
#
loop_
_entity.id
_entity.type
_entity.pdbx_description
1 polymer ?
#
loop_
_entity_poly.entity_id
_entity_poly.type
_entity_poly.pdbx_seq_one_letter_code
_entity_poly.pdbx_strand_id
1 'polypeptide(L)'
;MRIDDKFKQLDMNKLNDTAASKKKGAKSPSASESNGGDSVSLSNSAKNAASITEAVKSSPEVRTELVQELKAKIESGQYNVSGRDIAEKLVQTAVDDLF
;
A
#
# COMPACT_ATOMS: atom_id res chain seq x y z
N MET A 1 25.82 21.21 20.49
CA MET A 1 24.59 20.58 19.98
C MET A 1 24.83 20.18 18.53
N ARG A 2 25.05 18.89 18.25
CA ARG A 2 25.11 18.26 16.93
C ARG A 2 24.50 16.85 17.08
N ILE A 3 23.69 16.42 16.11
CA ILE A 3 22.70 15.32 16.25
C ILE A 3 23.27 13.97 15.76
N ASP A 4 24.55 13.93 15.38
CA ASP A 4 25.13 12.79 14.67
C ASP A 4 25.59 11.62 15.56
N ASP A 5 25.51 11.72 16.88
CA ASP A 5 26.04 10.68 17.81
C ASP A 5 25.01 9.64 18.29
N LYS A 6 23.75 9.69 17.84
CA LYS A 6 22.68 8.79 18.35
C LYS A 6 22.42 7.50 17.55
N PHE A 7 23.32 7.07 16.67
CA PHE A 7 23.09 5.89 15.83
C PHE A 7 24.12 4.76 15.91
N LYS A 8 25.03 4.78 16.89
CA LYS A 8 26.16 3.83 16.90
C LYS A 8 26.25 2.84 18.08
N GLN A 9 25.18 2.66 18.85
CA GLN A 9 25.18 1.70 19.97
C GLN A 9 23.87 0.92 20.07
N LEU A 10 23.71 -0.07 19.21
CA LEU A 10 22.85 -1.23 19.44
C LEU A 10 23.63 -2.48 19.00
N ASP A 11 24.40 -3.03 19.94
CA ASP A 11 25.27 -4.20 19.78
C ASP A 11 24.47 -5.49 19.50
N MET A 12 24.66 -6.02 18.30
CA MET A 12 24.23 -7.35 17.85
C MET A 12 25.14 -8.43 18.44
N ASN A 13 25.03 -8.74 19.74
CA ASN A 13 25.79 -9.85 20.36
C ASN A 13 25.11 -10.55 21.55
N LYS A 14 23.81 -10.36 21.79
CA LYS A 14 23.08 -10.98 22.91
C LYS A 14 22.09 -12.09 22.52
N LEU A 15 22.48 -13.01 21.64
CA LEU A 15 21.63 -14.17 21.30
C LEU A 15 22.41 -15.50 21.17
N ASN A 16 23.54 -15.67 21.85
CA ASN A 16 24.34 -16.90 21.70
C ASN A 16 24.78 -17.60 22.99
N ASP A 17 24.16 -17.32 24.14
CA ASP A 17 24.61 -17.91 25.40
C ASP A 17 23.47 -18.28 26.37
N THR A 18 22.66 -19.26 25.96
CA THR A 18 21.91 -20.10 26.91
C THR A 18 21.93 -21.54 26.44
N ALA A 19 23.11 -22.16 26.53
CA ALA A 19 23.27 -23.60 26.50
C ALA A 19 23.87 -24.05 27.84
N ALA A 20 23.04 -24.65 28.71
CA ALA A 20 23.40 -25.81 29.54
C ALA A 20 22.35 -26.07 30.63
N SER A 21 21.52 -27.09 30.46
CA SER A 21 21.33 -28.14 31.48
C SER A 21 20.33 -29.23 31.09
N LYS A 22 20.79 -30.49 31.24
CA LYS A 22 20.07 -31.76 31.44
C LYS A 22 19.53 -32.57 30.23
N LYS A 23 20.46 -33.39 29.71
CA LYS A 23 20.47 -34.89 29.71
C LYS A 23 19.24 -35.69 29.21
N LYS A 24 19.52 -36.41 28.11
CA LYS A 24 19.47 -37.89 27.91
C LYS A 24 18.15 -38.51 27.38
N GLY A 25 18.21 -39.01 26.15
CA GLY A 25 17.25 -39.99 25.61
C GLY A 25 17.34 -40.13 24.09
N ALA A 26 17.92 -41.23 23.62
CA ALA A 26 18.05 -41.57 22.20
C ALA A 26 16.71 -42.06 21.60
N LYS A 27 16.30 -41.54 20.44
CA LYS A 27 15.69 -42.31 19.33
C LYS A 27 15.47 -41.45 18.09
N SER A 28 15.72 -42.06 16.94
CA SER A 28 15.76 -41.51 15.58
C SER A 28 14.36 -41.14 15.01
N PRO A 29 14.25 -40.73 13.72
CA PRO A 29 13.42 -39.63 13.24
C PRO A 29 11.96 -40.05 12.98
N SER A 30 11.01 -39.12 13.09
CA SER A 30 9.72 -39.23 12.38
C SER A 30 8.90 -37.95 12.46
N ALA A 31 8.03 -37.81 11.47
CA ALA A 31 6.91 -36.88 11.36
C ALA A 31 7.26 -35.45 10.89
N SER A 32 7.47 -35.35 9.58
CA SER A 32 6.89 -34.27 8.79
C SER A 32 5.40 -34.15 9.16
N GLU A 33 5.06 -33.18 10.01
CA GLU A 33 3.69 -32.68 10.10
C GLU A 33 3.42 -31.88 8.82
N SER A 34 3.07 -32.61 7.76
CA SER A 34 2.39 -32.02 6.63
C SER A 34 1.01 -31.60 7.10
N ASN A 35 0.91 -30.36 7.62
CA ASN A 35 -0.37 -29.68 7.75
C ASN A 35 -0.99 -29.66 6.35
N GLY A 36 -1.94 -30.56 6.12
CA GLY A 36 -2.70 -30.69 4.89
C GLY A 36 -3.64 -29.49 4.76
N GLY A 37 -3.12 -28.41 4.22
CA GLY A 37 -3.88 -27.28 3.74
C GLY A 37 -3.39 -26.93 2.34
N ASP A 38 -4.31 -26.82 1.38
CA ASP A 38 -3.98 -26.31 0.06
C ASP A 38 -3.43 -24.89 0.19
N SER A 39 -2.16 -24.70 -0.19
CA SER A 39 -1.52 -23.39 -0.19
C SER A 39 -1.81 -22.68 -1.51
N VAL A 40 -2.53 -21.56 -1.46
CA VAL A 40 -2.80 -20.73 -2.64
C VAL A 40 -1.72 -19.67 -2.79
N SER A 41 -0.95 -19.70 -3.88
CA SER A 41 0.05 -18.69 -4.20
C SER A 41 -0.53 -17.67 -5.18
N LEU A 42 -0.85 -16.46 -4.70
CA LEU A 42 -1.26 -15.34 -5.53
C LEU A 42 -0.05 -14.71 -6.22
N SER A 43 -0.18 -14.43 -7.51
CA SER A 43 0.84 -13.68 -8.26
C SER A 43 1.01 -12.26 -7.68
N ASN A 44 2.19 -11.68 -7.84
CA ASN A 44 2.47 -10.31 -7.38
C ASN A 44 1.51 -9.30 -8.03
N SER A 45 1.15 -9.49 -9.30
CA SER A 45 0.18 -8.66 -10.00
C SER A 45 -1.21 -8.70 -9.37
N ALA A 46 -1.67 -9.88 -8.93
CA ALA A 46 -2.97 -10.03 -8.27
C ALA A 46 -2.98 -9.32 -6.90
N LYS A 47 -1.90 -9.42 -6.13
CA LYS A 47 -1.76 -8.70 -4.86
C LYS A 47 -1.76 -7.18 -5.06
N ASN A 48 -1.08 -6.70 -6.10
CA ASN A 48 -1.06 -5.27 -6.44
C ASN A 48 -2.42 -4.77 -6.90
N ALA A 49 -3.15 -5.54 -7.71
CA ALA A 49 -4.50 -5.18 -8.11
C ALA A 49 -5.44 -5.08 -6.90
N ALA A 50 -5.35 -6.05 -5.97
CA ALA A 50 -6.14 -6.03 -4.75
C ALA A 50 -5.86 -4.77 -3.90
N SER A 51 -4.59 -4.44 -3.67
CA SER A 51 -4.23 -3.24 -2.89
C SER A 51 -4.67 -1.94 -3.57
N ILE A 52 -4.57 -1.84 -4.90
CA ILE A 52 -5.09 -0.68 -5.65
C ILE A 52 -6.61 -0.58 -5.49
N THR A 53 -7.34 -1.69 -5.63
CA THR A 53 -8.81 -1.65 -5.47
C THR A 53 -9.24 -1.24 -4.07
N GLU A 54 -8.49 -1.65 -3.05
CA GLU A 54 -8.73 -1.27 -1.66
C GLU A 54 -8.40 0.20 -1.40
N ALA A 55 -7.31 0.71 -1.98
CA ALA A 55 -6.95 2.12 -1.94
C ALA A 55 -7.99 3.02 -2.63
N VAL A 56 -8.53 2.58 -3.78
CA VAL A 56 -9.61 3.30 -4.48
C VAL A 56 -10.90 3.32 -3.66
N LYS A 57 -11.27 2.20 -3.02
CA LYS A 57 -12.47 2.11 -2.17
C LYS A 57 -12.37 2.93 -0.88
N SER A 58 -11.18 3.02 -0.29
CA SER A 58 -10.92 3.81 0.91
C SER A 58 -10.70 5.29 0.64
N SER A 59 -10.54 5.67 -0.63
CA SER A 59 -10.43 7.07 -1.02
C SER A 59 -11.75 7.80 -0.74
N PRO A 60 -11.69 9.06 -0.26
CA PRO A 60 -12.90 9.83 0.02
C PRO A 60 -13.69 10.08 -1.26
N GLU A 61 -15.03 10.00 -1.17
CA GLU A 61 -15.92 10.27 -2.29
C GLU A 61 -15.74 11.70 -2.84
N VAL A 62 -15.45 12.65 -1.94
CA VAL A 62 -15.16 14.04 -2.29
C VAL A 62 -13.69 14.35 -2.06
N ARG A 63 -13.00 14.75 -3.12
CA ARG A 63 -11.61 15.25 -3.04
C ARG A 63 -11.62 16.72 -2.64
N THR A 64 -11.83 16.97 -1.35
CA THR A 64 -11.99 18.31 -0.77
C THR A 64 -10.86 19.29 -1.16
N GLU A 65 -9.62 18.81 -1.24
CA GLU A 65 -8.46 19.60 -1.65
C GLU A 65 -8.61 20.18 -3.06
N LEU A 66 -8.99 19.35 -4.03
CA LEU A 66 -9.23 19.80 -5.42
C LEU A 66 -10.40 20.77 -5.50
N VAL A 67 -11.46 20.54 -4.72
CA VAL A 67 -12.61 21.44 -4.67
C VAL A 67 -12.21 22.81 -4.15
N GLN A 68 -11.41 22.87 -3.08
CA GLN A 68 -10.91 24.13 -2.53
C GLN A 68 -9.99 24.86 -3.52
N GLU A 69 -9.07 24.15 -4.17
CA GLU A 69 -8.19 24.72 -5.19
C GLU A 69 -8.99 25.34 -6.35
N LEU A 70 -9.96 24.60 -6.89
CA LEU A 70 -10.80 25.09 -7.98
C LEU A 70 -11.65 26.28 -7.55
N LYS A 71 -12.21 26.27 -6.34
CA LYS A 71 -12.93 27.43 -5.78
C LYS A 71 -12.04 28.66 -5.71
N ALA A 72 -10.82 28.53 -5.20
CA ALA A 72 -9.86 29.63 -5.14
C ALA A 72 -9.48 30.17 -6.53
N LYS A 73 -9.33 29.29 -7.53
CA LYS A 73 -9.09 29.70 -8.93
C LYS A 73 -10.27 30.47 -9.52
N ILE A 74 -11.50 30.06 -9.20
CA ILE A 74 -12.72 30.75 -9.62
C ILE A 74 -12.82 32.13 -8.96
N GLU A 75 -12.63 32.21 -7.65
CA GLU A 75 -12.69 33.47 -6.88
C GLU A 75 -11.62 34.47 -7.33
N SER A 76 -10.42 33.99 -7.65
CA SER A 76 -9.33 34.83 -8.18
C SER A 76 -9.48 35.19 -9.66
N GLY A 77 -10.53 34.71 -10.36
CA GLY A 77 -10.75 34.94 -11.79
C GLY A 77 -9.76 34.22 -12.70
N GLN A 78 -8.94 33.30 -12.17
CA GLN A 78 -7.94 32.54 -12.91
C GLN A 78 -8.48 31.23 -13.47
N TYR A 79 -9.75 30.92 -13.23
CA TYR A 79 -10.42 29.78 -13.82
C TYR A 79 -10.82 30.09 -15.27
N ASN A 80 -9.97 29.67 -16.21
CA ASN A 80 -10.23 29.79 -17.64
C ASN A 80 -10.33 28.40 -18.27
N VAL A 81 -11.52 28.07 -18.79
CA VAL A 81 -11.78 26.83 -19.55
C VAL A 81 -12.11 27.24 -20.97
N SER A 82 -11.44 26.64 -21.95
CA SER A 82 -11.70 26.98 -23.34
C SER A 82 -13.01 26.34 -23.82
N GLY A 83 -13.68 26.98 -24.79
CA GLY A 83 -14.88 26.40 -25.41
C GLY A 83 -14.62 25.04 -26.07
N ARG A 84 -13.38 24.79 -26.51
CA ARG A 84 -12.94 23.51 -27.04
C ARG A 84 -12.95 22.42 -25.97
N ASP A 85 -12.40 22.70 -24.79
CA ASP A 85 -12.35 21.73 -23.68
C ASP A 85 -13.76 21.32 -23.24
N ILE A 86 -14.70 22.28 -23.25
CA ILE A 86 -16.11 22.03 -22.94
C ILE A 86 -16.73 21.12 -24.00
N ALA A 87 -16.55 21.44 -25.29
CA ALA A 87 -17.09 20.64 -26.38
C ALA A 87 -16.51 19.21 -26.40
N GLU A 88 -15.21 19.07 -26.15
CA GLU A 88 -14.55 17.76 -26.04
C GLU A 88 -15.15 16.93 -24.90
N LYS A 89 -15.36 17.54 -23.72
CA LYS A 89 -15.99 16.84 -22.60
C LYS A 89 -17.43 16.46 -22.85
N LEU A 90 -18.21 17.32 -23.52
CA LEU A 90 -19.59 17.00 -23.89
C LEU A 90 -19.67 15.79 -24.82
N VAL A 91 -18.83 15.74 -25.86
CA VAL A 91 -18.81 14.61 -26.80
C VAL A 91 -18.32 13.35 -26.10
N GLN A 92 -17.26 13.45 -25.28
CA GLN A 92 -16.74 12.30 -24.54
C GLN A 92 -17.79 11.71 -23.61
N THR A 93 -18.49 12.53 -22.81
CA THR A 93 -19.56 12.04 -21.93
C THR A 93 -20.73 11.44 -22.72
N ALA A 94 -21.10 12.02 -23.86
CA ALA A 94 -22.16 11.45 -24.71
C ALA A 94 -21.77 10.09 -25.32
N VAL A 95 -20.49 9.87 -25.61
CA VAL A 95 -19.99 8.57 -26.09
C VAL A 95 -19.90 7.57 -24.95
N ASP A 96 -19.39 7.97 -23.78
CA ASP A 96 -19.28 7.10 -22.61
C ASP A 96 -20.64 6.63 -22.07
N ASP A 97 -21.72 7.39 -22.27
CA ASP A 97 -23.09 6.99 -21.87
C ASP A 97 -23.76 6.02 -22.86
N LEU A 98 -23.25 5.97 -24.10
CA LEU A 98 -23.80 5.11 -25.16
C LEU A 98 -23.25 3.68 -25.12
N PHE A 99 -22.10 3.46 -24.49
CA PHE A 99 -21.35 2.19 -24.48
C PHE A 99 -21.09 1.68 -23.06
#